data_AF-A0A958IAK3-F1
#
_entry.id   AF-A0A958IAK3-F1
#
_cell.length_a   1.000
_cell.length_b   1.000
_cell.length_c   1.000
_cell.angle_alpha   90.00
_cell.angle_beta   90.00
_cell.angle_gamma   90.00
#
_symmetry.space_group_name_H-M   'P 1'
#
loop_
_entity.id
_entity.type
_entity.pdbx_description
1 polymer ?
#
loop_
_entity_poly.entity_id
_entity_poly.type
_entity_poly.pdbx_seq_one_letter_code
_entity_poly.pdbx_strand_id
1 'polypeptide(L)'
;PAFSAAKIGGQRSYKLARAGKAVPHRTKWVRVDQLTLEDLNDTCLTVRVSCGKGTYIRTLGRDIARALGSAGHLSRLVRTRVGEYTLEKALNLEAFQHNWQERTALPK
;
A
#
# COMPACT_ATOMS: atom_id res chain seq x y z
N PRO A 1 3.65 3.31 -9.91
CA PRO A 1 2.39 3.71 -10.60
C PRO A 1 2.34 5.22 -10.84
N ALA A 2 1.71 5.67 -11.94
CA ALA A 2 1.54 7.09 -12.28
C ALA A 2 0.82 7.88 -11.15
N PHE A 3 -0.16 7.24 -10.50
CA PHE A 3 -0.82 7.76 -9.29
C PHE A 3 -0.02 7.39 -8.02
N SER A 4 1.05 8.14 -7.77
CA SER A 4 1.88 8.02 -6.57
C SER A 4 2.33 9.38 -6.03
N ALA A 5 2.74 9.40 -4.76
CA ALA A 5 3.34 10.58 -4.13
C ALA A 5 4.82 10.76 -4.51
N ALA A 6 5.41 9.93 -5.38
CA ALA A 6 6.79 10.11 -5.81
C ALA A 6 6.98 11.48 -6.47
N LYS A 7 8.07 12.18 -6.16
CA LYS A 7 8.45 13.40 -6.88
C LYS A 7 9.22 13.02 -8.16
N ILE A 8 8.86 13.62 -9.27
CA ILE A 8 9.53 13.51 -10.57
C ILE A 8 9.74 14.96 -11.06
N GLY A 9 11.00 15.37 -11.24
CA GLY A 9 11.33 16.75 -11.65
C GLY A 9 10.76 17.83 -10.72
N GLY A 10 10.76 17.59 -9.41
CA GLY A 10 10.21 18.53 -8.41
C GLY A 10 8.69 18.47 -8.19
N GLN A 11 7.93 17.84 -9.10
CA GLN A 11 6.48 17.72 -9.00
C GLN A 11 6.02 16.32 -8.57
N ARG A 12 4.90 16.22 -7.83
CA ARG A 12 4.34 14.93 -7.44
C ARG A 12 3.72 14.22 -8.65
N SER A 13 4.05 12.95 -8.83
CA SER A 13 3.61 12.09 -9.94
C SER A 13 2.09 12.08 -10.13
N TYR A 14 1.30 12.04 -9.05
CA TYR A 14 -0.17 12.08 -9.16
C TYR A 14 -0.71 13.40 -9.74
N LYS A 15 -0.01 14.54 -9.58
CA LYS A 15 -0.43 15.82 -10.17
C LYS A 15 -0.27 15.79 -11.69
N LEU A 16 0.84 15.25 -12.18
CA LEU A 16 1.08 15.04 -13.61
C LEU A 16 0.06 14.07 -14.20
N ALA A 17 -0.20 12.94 -13.54
CA ALA A 17 -1.17 11.95 -13.98
C ALA A 17 -2.60 12.51 -14.10
N ARG A 18 -3.05 13.31 -13.10
CA ARG A 18 -4.37 13.96 -13.14
C ARG A 18 -4.47 15.03 -14.22
N ALA A 19 -3.37 15.65 -14.62
CA ALA A 19 -3.33 16.63 -15.70
C ALA A 19 -3.22 15.98 -17.10
N GLY A 20 -3.36 14.64 -17.20
CA GLY A 20 -3.21 13.91 -18.46
C GLY A 20 -1.78 13.89 -19.02
N LYS A 21 -0.80 14.42 -18.29
CA LYS A 21 0.59 14.49 -18.75
C LYS A 21 1.26 13.13 -18.56
N ALA A 22 2.09 12.75 -19.53
CA ALA A 22 2.91 11.56 -19.45
C ALA A 22 3.78 11.61 -18.18
N VAL A 23 3.65 10.60 -17.33
CA VAL A 23 4.47 10.45 -16.13
C VAL A 23 5.64 9.54 -16.48
N PRO A 24 6.90 10.01 -16.41
CA PRO A 24 8.06 9.18 -16.66
C PRO A 24 8.04 7.95 -15.75
N HIS A 25 8.00 6.77 -16.36
CA HIS A 25 8.09 5.51 -15.63
C HIS A 25 9.53 5.29 -15.19
N ARG A 26 9.83 5.55 -13.91
CA ARG A 26 11.08 5.07 -13.31
C ARG A 26 10.85 3.69 -12.72
N THR A 27 11.47 2.69 -13.34
CA THR A 27 11.62 1.36 -12.73
C THR A 27 12.43 1.52 -11.44
N LYS A 28 11.96 0.90 -10.36
CA LYS A 28 12.64 0.89 -9.08
C LYS A 28 12.75 -0.55 -8.61
N TRP A 29 13.94 -0.94 -8.20
CA TRP A 29 14.13 -2.17 -7.46
C TRP A 29 13.38 -2.09 -6.14
N VAL A 30 12.61 -3.13 -5.85
CA VAL A 30 11.88 -3.32 -4.61
C VAL A 30 12.26 -4.68 -4.05
N ARG A 31 12.22 -4.81 -2.73
CA ARG A 31 12.47 -6.08 -2.06
C ARG A 31 11.14 -6.71 -1.68
N VAL A 32 10.91 -7.94 -2.14
CA VAL A 32 9.81 -8.79 -1.69
C VAL A 32 10.45 -9.91 -0.89
N ASP A 33 10.22 -9.90 0.42
CA ASP A 33 10.79 -10.86 1.35
C ASP A 33 9.98 -12.17 1.36
N GLN A 34 8.66 -12.07 1.19
CA GLN A 34 7.75 -13.21 1.09
C GLN A 34 6.51 -12.87 0.27
N LEU A 35 6.04 -13.81 -0.53
CA LEU A 35 4.79 -13.74 -1.28
C LEU A 35 4.04 -15.06 -1.11
N THR A 36 2.88 -15.03 -0.48
CA THR A 36 2.06 -16.21 -0.20
C THR A 36 0.69 -16.05 -0.84
N LEU A 37 0.24 -17.08 -1.55
CA LEU A 37 -1.15 -17.19 -1.99
C LEU A 37 -2.02 -17.59 -0.80
N GLU A 38 -3.01 -16.77 -0.46
CA GLU A 38 -3.95 -17.06 0.63
C GLU A 38 -5.26 -17.63 0.11
N ASP A 39 -5.74 -17.10 -1.02
CA ASP A 39 -7.00 -17.51 -1.62
C ASP A 39 -6.99 -17.22 -3.13
N LEU A 40 -7.71 -18.04 -3.89
CA LEU A 40 -7.89 -17.90 -5.32
C LEU A 40 -9.30 -18.40 -5.68
N ASN A 41 -10.06 -17.52 -6.32
CA ASN A 41 -11.30 -17.88 -6.99
C ASN A 41 -11.27 -17.40 -8.44
N ASP A 42 -12.35 -17.62 -9.18
CA ASP A 42 -12.44 -17.39 -10.63
C ASP A 42 -12.03 -15.97 -11.07
N THR A 43 -12.21 -14.97 -10.22
CA THR A 43 -11.97 -13.56 -10.58
C THR A 43 -11.03 -12.82 -9.62
N CYS A 44 -10.73 -13.40 -8.45
CA CYS A 44 -9.97 -12.75 -7.40
C CYS A 44 -8.83 -13.63 -6.89
N LEU A 45 -7.68 -12.98 -6.70
CA LEU A 45 -6.48 -13.52 -6.08
C LEU A 45 -6.22 -12.75 -4.78
N THR A 46 -6.09 -13.44 -3.66
CA THR A 46 -5.65 -12.85 -2.38
C THR A 46 -4.23 -13.31 -2.09
N VAL A 47 -3.32 -12.35 -1.91
CA VAL A 47 -1.94 -12.62 -1.55
C VAL A 47 -1.52 -11.88 -0.29
N ARG A 48 -0.71 -12.54 0.53
CA ARG A 48 0.04 -11.91 1.63
C ARG A 48 1.44 -11.59 1.15
N VAL A 49 1.87 -10.35 1.38
CA VAL A 49 3.17 -9.86 0.92
C VAL A 49 3.96 -9.29 2.10
N SER A 50 5.17 -9.80 2.33
CA SER A 50 6.19 -9.15 3.14
C SER A 50 7.17 -8.43 2.21
N CYS A 51 7.40 -7.14 2.41
CA CYS A 51 8.21 -6.35 1.49
C CYS A 51 8.90 -5.17 2.16
N GLY A 52 9.95 -4.69 1.50
CA GLY A 52 10.68 -3.49 1.91
C GLY A 52 9.91 -2.20 1.61
N LYS A 53 10.44 -1.09 2.15
CA LYS A 53 9.89 0.26 1.93
C LYS A 53 9.79 0.61 0.44
N GLY A 54 8.74 1.33 0.08
CA GLY A 54 8.55 1.85 -1.29
C GLY A 54 7.97 0.83 -2.28
N THR A 55 7.62 -0.37 -1.82
CA THR A 55 6.90 -1.36 -2.63
C THR A 55 5.47 -0.89 -2.89
N TYR A 56 5.10 -0.78 -4.17
CA TYR A 56 3.74 -0.44 -4.57
C TYR A 56 2.94 -1.72 -4.81
N ILE A 57 2.18 -2.17 -3.81
CA ILE A 57 1.35 -3.39 -3.91
C ILE A 57 0.38 -3.32 -5.10
N ARG A 58 -0.12 -2.12 -5.45
CA ARG A 58 -0.94 -1.90 -6.66
C ARG A 58 -0.23 -2.23 -7.97
N THR A 59 1.07 -1.99 -8.05
CA THR A 59 1.88 -2.33 -9.23
C THR A 59 2.20 -3.81 -9.21
N LEU A 60 2.59 -4.36 -8.05
CA LEU A 60 2.81 -5.79 -7.90
C LEU A 60 1.60 -6.63 -8.33
N GLY A 61 0.39 -6.30 -7.87
CA GLY A 61 -0.82 -7.04 -8.24
C GLY A 61 -1.13 -6.98 -9.74
N ARG A 62 -0.87 -5.83 -10.40
CA ARG A 62 -0.98 -5.70 -11.85
C ARG A 62 0.04 -6.58 -12.58
N ASP A 63 1.27 -6.60 -12.10
CA ASP A 63 2.36 -7.35 -12.71
C ASP A 63 2.13 -8.86 -12.56
N ILE A 64 1.60 -9.32 -11.40
CA ILE A 64 1.14 -10.70 -11.20
C ILE A 64 0.02 -11.06 -12.19
N ALA A 65 -1.02 -10.23 -12.31
CA ALA A 65 -2.11 -10.49 -13.23
C ALA A 65 -1.64 -10.61 -14.69
N ARG A 66 -0.70 -9.73 -15.11
CA ARG A 66 -0.07 -9.78 -16.43
C ARG A 66 0.75 -11.05 -16.65
N ALA A 67 1.52 -11.46 -15.64
CA ALA A 67 2.30 -12.70 -15.70
C ALA A 67 1.39 -13.95 -15.84
N LEU A 68 0.16 -13.88 -15.31
CA LEU A 68 -0.87 -14.91 -15.47
C LEU A 68 -1.64 -14.80 -16.81
N GLY A 69 -1.26 -13.90 -17.71
CA GLY A 69 -1.93 -13.72 -19.01
C GLY A 69 -3.24 -12.93 -18.95
N SER A 70 -3.50 -12.20 -17.86
CA SER A 70 -4.74 -11.45 -17.63
C SER A 70 -4.47 -9.97 -17.31
N ALA A 71 -5.53 -9.23 -17.02
CA ALA A 71 -5.48 -7.87 -16.49
C ALA A 71 -6.15 -7.83 -15.11
N GLY A 72 -5.51 -7.15 -14.17
CA GLY A 72 -6.00 -7.06 -12.79
C GLY A 72 -5.66 -5.72 -12.16
N HIS A 73 -6.48 -5.33 -11.19
CA HIS A 73 -6.25 -4.17 -10.35
C HIS A 73 -6.52 -4.53 -8.88
N LEU A 74 -5.93 -3.74 -7.98
CA LEU A 74 -6.12 -3.94 -6.55
C LEU A 74 -7.53 -3.50 -6.14
N SER A 75 -8.34 -4.42 -5.62
CA SER A 75 -9.68 -4.16 -5.09
C SER A 75 -9.69 -3.90 -3.57
N ARG A 76 -8.86 -4.62 -2.82
CA ARG A 76 -8.73 -4.49 -1.35
C ARG A 76 -7.26 -4.55 -0.92
N LEU A 77 -6.90 -3.76 0.09
CA LEU A 77 -5.57 -3.80 0.70
C LEU A 77 -5.65 -3.50 2.19
N VAL A 78 -5.06 -4.38 2.99
CA VAL A 78 -4.89 -4.19 4.42
C VAL A 78 -3.39 -4.27 4.72
N ARG A 79 -2.86 -3.26 5.40
CA ARG A 79 -1.49 -3.28 5.90
C ARG A 79 -1.51 -3.82 7.32
N THR A 80 -1.14 -5.07 7.48
CA THR A 80 -1.21 -5.79 8.77
C THR A 80 -0.03 -5.49 9.69
N ARG A 81 1.11 -5.01 9.17
CA ARG A 81 2.31 -4.73 9.98
C ARG A 81 3.21 -3.65 9.36
N VAL A 82 3.89 -2.89 10.22
CA VAL A 82 5.01 -2.00 9.87
C VAL A 82 6.10 -2.18 10.93
N GLY A 83 7.21 -2.85 10.57
CA GLY A 83 8.23 -3.21 11.57
C GLY A 83 7.62 -4.06 12.68
N GLU A 84 7.76 -3.63 13.93
CA GLU A 84 7.23 -4.29 15.12
C GLU A 84 5.76 -3.94 15.43
N TYR A 85 5.20 -2.93 14.74
CA TYR A 85 3.82 -2.49 14.94
C TYR A 85 2.86 -3.32 14.10
N THR A 86 1.91 -3.97 14.76
CA THR A 86 0.92 -4.84 14.10
C THR A 86 -0.47 -4.22 14.13
N LEU A 87 -1.33 -4.64 13.21
CA LEU A 87 -2.70 -4.16 13.10
C LEU A 87 -3.55 -4.53 14.31
N GLU A 88 -3.28 -5.67 14.94
CA GLU A 88 -3.97 -6.13 16.14
C GLU A 88 -3.72 -5.20 17.35
N LYS A 89 -2.59 -4.49 17.35
CA LYS A 89 -2.24 -3.48 18.35
C LYS A 89 -2.61 -2.06 17.92
N ALA A 90 -3.21 -1.89 16.74
CA ALA A 90 -3.60 -0.57 16.25
C ALA A 90 -4.89 -0.11 16.94
N LEU A 91 -4.94 1.18 17.26
CA LEU A 91 -6.16 1.83 17.73
C LEU A 91 -6.95 2.37 16.54
N ASN A 92 -8.27 2.20 16.58
CA ASN A 92 -9.15 2.98 15.73
C ASN A 92 -9.21 4.44 16.23
N LEU A 93 -9.84 5.32 15.45
CA LEU A 93 -9.83 6.75 15.74
C LEU A 93 -10.59 7.06 17.05
N GLU A 94 -11.67 6.34 17.30
CA GLU A 94 -12.51 6.50 18.49
C GLU A 94 -11.75 6.12 19.76
N ALA A 95 -11.12 4.93 19.78
CA ALA A 95 -10.30 4.49 20.91
C ALA A 95 -9.08 5.38 21.11
N PHE A 96 -8.49 5.89 20.02
CA PHE A 96 -7.41 6.88 20.13
C PHE A 96 -7.89 8.17 20.81
N GLN A 97 -9.03 8.72 20.38
CA GLN A 97 -9.58 9.95 20.97
C GLN A 97 -9.89 9.78 22.46
N HIS A 98 -10.51 8.67 22.83
CA HIS A 98 -10.81 8.35 24.22
C HIS A 98 -9.52 8.26 25.06
N ASN A 99 -8.56 7.44 24.64
CA ASN A 99 -7.28 7.26 25.35
C ASN A 99 -6.47 8.57 25.43
N TRP A 100 -6.56 9.43 24.41
CA TRP A 100 -5.88 10.71 24.40
C TRP A 100 -6.46 11.66 25.45
N GLN A 101 -7.80 11.76 25.52
CA GLN A 101 -8.49 12.61 26.50
C GLN A 101 -8.17 12.18 27.94
N GLU A 102 -8.24 10.89 28.24
CA GLU A 102 -7.91 10.36 29.57
C GLU A 102 -6.47 10.67 29.98
N ARG A 103 -5.50 10.50 29.07
CA ARG A 103 -4.08 10.78 29.35
C ARG A 103 -3.80 12.26 29.56
N THR A 104 -4.51 13.15 28.87
CA THR A 104 -4.35 14.61 29.05
C THR A 104 -5.14 15.17 30.23
N ALA A 105 -6.11 14.43 30.74
CA ALA A 105 -6.93 14.81 31.89
C ALA A 105 -6.28 14.43 33.25
N LEU A 106 -5.18 13.68 33.23
CA LEU A 106 -4.43 13.38 34.45
C LEU A 106 -3.66 14.63 34.92
N PRO A 107 -3.77 15.04 36.20
CA PRO A 107 -2.94 16.10 36.75
C PRO A 107 -1.46 15.72 36.62
N LYS A 108 -0.62 16.70 36.28
CA LYS A 108 0.83 16.55 36.12
C LYS A 108 1.51 16.09 37.39
#